data_AF-A0A963W029-F1
#
_entry.id   AF-A0A963W029-F1
#
_cell.length_a   1.000
_cell.length_b   1.000
_cell.length_c   1.000
_cell.angle_alpha   90.00
_cell.angle_beta   90.00
_cell.angle_gamma   90.00
#
_symmetry.space_group_name_H-M   'P 1'
#
loop_
_entity.id
_entity.type
_entity.pdbx_description
1 polymer ?
#
loop_
_entity_poly.entity_id
_entity_poly.type
_entity_poly.pdbx_seq_one_letter_code
_entity_poly.pdbx_strand_id
1 'polypeptide(L)'
;AEVHAAALSYLFANHLAPEELRPRVHPARAARWTALDPASYDPRRALLAMPPLVKAYLRVGAMVGDGAFVDHAFNTVDVCVVMPVEKMSERYAARFSVAA
;
A
#
# COMPACT_ATOMS: atom_id res chain seq x y z
N ALA A 1 2.20 7.76 12.50
CA ALA A 1 2.74 7.36 11.18
C ALA A 1 4.27 7.18 11.19
N GLU A 2 5.04 7.98 11.92
CA GLU A 2 6.51 7.89 11.95
C GLU A 2 7.08 6.49 12.24
N VAL A 3 6.47 5.75 13.18
CA VAL A 3 6.85 4.35 13.49
C VAL A 3 6.72 3.41 12.27
N HIS A 4 5.91 3.78 11.28
CA HIS A 4 5.69 3.04 10.04
C HIS A 4 6.47 3.61 8.85
N ALA A 5 7.38 4.58 9.05
CA ALA A 5 8.06 5.27 7.95
C ALA A 5 8.79 4.34 6.98
N ALA A 6 9.47 3.31 7.47
CA ALA A 6 10.14 2.33 6.61
C ALA A 6 9.16 1.53 5.73
N ALA A 7 8.04 1.11 6.31
CA ALA A 7 7.00 0.37 5.58
C ALA A 7 6.30 1.27 4.54
N LEU A 8 5.93 2.50 4.93
CA LEU A 8 5.32 3.46 4.01
C LEU A 8 6.28 3.88 2.88
N SER A 9 7.57 4.07 3.18
CA SER A 9 8.60 4.34 2.15
C SER A 9 8.69 3.21 1.15
N TYR A 10 8.72 1.96 1.64
CA TYR A 10 8.76 0.80 0.77
C TYR A 10 7.51 0.70 -0.12
N LEU A 11 6.32 0.89 0.46
CA LEU A 11 5.07 0.86 -0.29
C LEU A 11 5.04 1.90 -1.40
N PHE A 12 5.36 3.16 -1.11
CA PHE A 12 5.24 4.23 -2.10
C PHE A 12 6.37 4.23 -3.13
N ALA A 13 7.55 3.69 -2.79
CA ALA A 13 8.62 3.53 -3.76
C ALA A 13 8.39 2.36 -4.74
N ASN A 14 7.73 1.28 -4.30
CA ASN A 14 7.68 0.02 -5.07
C ASN A 14 6.28 -0.37 -5.57
N HIS A 15 5.22 0.16 -4.97
CA HIS A 15 3.84 -0.31 -5.18
C HIS A 15 2.85 0.82 -5.46
N LEU A 16 3.29 2.04 -5.79
CA LEU A 16 2.39 3.12 -6.14
C LEU A 16 1.57 2.75 -7.39
N ALA A 17 0.25 2.93 -7.33
CA ALA A 17 -0.63 2.71 -8.47
C ALA A 17 -0.27 3.64 -9.64
N PRO A 18 -0.56 3.29 -10.91
CA PRO A 18 -0.39 4.21 -12.03
C PRO A 18 -1.30 5.43 -11.86
N GLU A 19 -0.93 6.56 -12.43
CA GLU A 19 -1.56 7.86 -12.14
C GLU A 19 -3.08 7.86 -12.38
N GLU A 20 -3.55 7.17 -13.41
CA GLU A 20 -4.96 7.09 -13.79
C GLU A 20 -5.80 6.32 -12.76
N LEU A 21 -5.15 5.46 -11.96
CA LEU A 21 -5.77 4.63 -10.93
C LEU A 21 -5.20 4.92 -9.54
N ARG A 22 -4.59 6.08 -9.32
CA ARG A 22 -3.92 6.44 -8.05
C ARG A 22 -4.79 7.37 -7.21
N PRO A 23 -5.62 6.83 -6.29
CA PRO A 23 -6.22 7.62 -5.24
C PRO A 23 -5.15 8.43 -4.50
N ARG A 24 -5.46 9.68 -4.18
CA ARG A 24 -4.64 10.53 -3.34
C ARG A 24 -5.40 10.83 -2.07
N VAL A 25 -4.76 10.67 -0.92
CA VAL A 25 -5.37 11.06 0.36
C VAL A 25 -5.66 12.56 0.32
N HIS A 26 -6.78 12.98 0.93
CA HIS A 26 -7.10 14.41 1.00
C HIS A 26 -5.96 15.16 1.73
N PRO A 27 -5.37 16.24 1.16
CA PRO A 27 -4.18 16.88 1.72
C PRO A 27 -4.31 17.29 3.19
N ALA A 28 -5.47 17.82 3.58
CA ALA A 28 -5.74 18.22 4.97
C ALA A 28 -5.81 17.06 5.97
N ARG A 29 -5.91 15.82 5.50
CA ARG A 29 -6.04 14.59 6.31
C ARG A 29 -4.85 13.64 6.12
N ALA A 30 -3.88 14.01 5.29
CA ALA A 30 -2.70 13.19 5.04
C ALA A 30 -1.92 12.95 6.34
N ALA A 31 -1.55 11.69 6.57
CA ALA A 31 -0.62 11.33 7.62
C ALA A 31 0.70 12.07 7.40
N ARG A 32 1.21 12.71 8.45
CA ARG A 32 2.52 13.36 8.43
C ARG A 32 3.58 12.33 8.80
N TRP A 33 4.56 12.17 7.91
CA TRP A 33 5.71 11.30 8.10
C TRP A 33 6.78 11.68 7.07
N THR A 34 8.02 11.29 7.30
CA THR A 34 9.13 11.58 6.39
C THR A 34 9.45 10.35 5.54
N ALA A 35 9.35 10.49 4.22
CA ALA A 35 9.80 9.45 3.29
C ALA A 35 11.30 9.22 3.47
N LEU A 36 11.68 7.95 3.63
CA LEU A 36 13.07 7.54 3.77
C LEU A 36 13.68 7.32 2.39
N ASP A 37 14.97 7.63 2.26
CA ASP A 37 15.76 7.26 1.09
C ASP A 37 15.76 5.72 0.94
N PRO A 38 15.50 5.14 -0.24
CA PRO A 38 15.63 3.71 -0.48
C PRO A 38 16.96 3.10 -0.04
N ALA A 39 18.05 3.87 0.00
CA ALA A 39 19.36 3.43 0.49
C ALA A 39 19.50 3.48 2.03
N SER A 40 18.59 4.14 2.76
CA SER A 40 18.69 4.35 4.21
C SER A 40 17.94 3.31 5.06
N TYR A 41 17.27 2.32 4.46
CA TYR A 41 16.58 1.26 5.19
C TYR A 41 16.69 -0.09 4.48
N ASP A 42 16.54 -1.19 5.23
CA ASP A 42 16.49 -2.54 4.67
C ASP A 42 15.08 -2.86 4.14
N PRO A 43 14.89 -3.04 2.82
CA PRO A 43 13.58 -3.32 2.24
C PRO A 43 12.97 -4.63 2.74
N ARG A 44 13.78 -5.63 3.08
CA ARG A 44 13.28 -6.90 3.62
C ARG A 44 12.69 -6.71 5.01
N ARG A 45 13.36 -5.92 5.86
CA ARG A 45 12.84 -5.57 7.19
C ARG A 45 11.58 -4.71 7.10
N ALA A 46 11.52 -3.76 6.19
CA ALA A 46 10.31 -2.97 5.93
C ALA A 46 9.12 -3.87 5.54
N LEU A 47 9.33 -4.81 4.63
CA LEU A 47 8.31 -5.78 4.23
C LEU A 47 7.91 -6.71 5.39
N LEU A 48 8.87 -7.20 6.20
CA LEU A 48 8.58 -8.04 7.35
C LEU A 48 7.70 -7.33 8.39
N ALA A 49 7.95 -6.04 8.62
CA ALA A 49 7.18 -5.20 9.54
C ALA A 49 5.73 -4.94 9.07
N MET A 50 5.43 -5.15 7.78
CA MET A 50 4.06 -4.99 7.28
C MET A 50 3.13 -6.09 7.78
N PRO A 51 1.86 -5.75 8.07
CA PRO A 51 0.82 -6.73 8.38
C PRO A 51 0.71 -7.82 7.30
N PRO A 52 0.40 -9.08 7.66
CA PRO A 52 0.23 -10.17 6.70
C PRO A 52 -0.77 -9.88 5.58
N LEU A 53 -1.85 -9.16 5.90
CA LEU A 53 -2.90 -8.80 4.94
C LEU A 53 -2.37 -7.89 3.81
N VAL A 54 -1.60 -6.85 4.14
CA VAL A 54 -0.98 -5.96 3.15
C VAL A 54 -0.07 -6.76 2.23
N LYS A 55 0.78 -7.63 2.80
CA LYS A 55 1.67 -8.52 2.01
C LYS A 55 0.89 -9.45 1.09
N ALA A 56 -0.27 -9.94 1.51
CA ALA A 56 -1.11 -10.80 0.68
C ALA A 56 -1.63 -10.05 -0.56
N TYR A 57 -2.12 -8.81 -0.38
CA TYR A 57 -2.56 -7.96 -1.48
C TYR A 57 -1.43 -7.64 -2.46
N LEU A 58 -0.26 -7.24 -1.96
CA LEU A 58 0.90 -6.98 -2.82
C LEU A 58 1.29 -8.23 -3.64
N ARG A 59 1.25 -9.42 -3.04
CA ARG A 59 1.57 -10.69 -3.71
C ARG A 59 0.62 -11.00 -4.88
N VAL A 60 -0.64 -10.57 -4.80
CA VAL A 60 -1.63 -10.82 -5.86
C VAL A 60 -1.69 -9.71 -6.92
N GLY A 61 -0.79 -8.73 -6.85
CA GLY A 61 -0.65 -7.66 -7.85
C GLY A 61 -1.27 -6.33 -7.42
N ALA A 62 -1.67 -6.18 -6.15
CA ALA A 62 -2.22 -4.93 -5.68
C ALA A 62 -1.14 -3.84 -5.61
N MET A 63 -1.60 -2.62 -5.76
CA MET A 63 -0.84 -1.38 -5.64
C MET A 63 -1.47 -0.53 -4.53
N VAL A 64 -0.85 0.61 -4.22
CA VAL A 64 -1.35 1.57 -3.24
C VAL A 64 -1.55 2.95 -3.84
N GLY A 65 -2.52 3.68 -3.30
CA GLY A 65 -2.67 5.11 -3.54
C GLY A 65 -1.50 5.92 -2.95
N ASP A 66 -1.54 7.22 -3.21
CA ASP A 66 -0.55 8.18 -2.73
C ASP A 66 -1.03 8.85 -1.44
N GLY A 67 -0.24 8.66 -0.39
CA GLY A 67 -0.54 9.11 0.96
C GLY A 67 -1.14 8.03 1.85
N ALA A 68 -1.08 8.29 3.15
CA ALA A 68 -1.69 7.47 4.18
C ALA A 68 -2.63 8.33 5.03
N PHE A 69 -3.61 7.72 5.69
CA PHE A 69 -4.53 8.37 6.62
C PHE A 69 -4.30 7.83 8.03
N VAL A 70 -4.35 8.68 9.05
CA VAL A 70 -4.31 8.23 10.45
C VAL A 70 -5.75 8.14 10.95
N ASP A 71 -6.25 6.91 11.12
CA ASP A 71 -7.54 6.68 11.73
C ASP A 71 -7.38 6.59 13.25
N HIS A 72 -7.74 7.67 13.93
CA HIS A 72 -7.65 7.77 15.38
C HIS A 72 -8.71 6.94 16.12
N ALA A 73 -9.85 6.63 15.50
CA ALA A 73 -10.90 5.84 16.12
C ALA A 73 -10.50 4.36 16.20
N PHE A 74 -9.75 3.89 15.20
CA PHE A 74 -9.27 2.50 15.12
C PHE A 74 -7.80 2.34 15.51
N ASN A 75 -7.09 3.45 15.77
CA ASN A 75 -5.66 3.48 16.05
C ASN A 75 -4.83 2.80 14.94
N THR A 76 -5.16 3.10 13.69
CA THR A 76 -4.51 2.56 12.49
C THR A 76 -3.90 3.65 11.62
N VAL A 77 -3.02 3.22 10.72
CA VAL A 77 -2.59 4.02 9.58
C VAL A 77 -3.01 3.28 8.32
N ASP A 78 -3.86 3.92 7.54
CA ASP A 78 -4.49 3.32 6.38
C ASP A 78 -3.82 3.81 5.10
N VAL A 79 -3.68 2.88 4.15
CA VAL A 79 -3.30 3.16 2.76
C VAL A 79 -4.39 2.62 1.86
N CYS A 80 -4.74 3.36 0.81
CA CYS A 80 -5.74 2.89 -0.14
C CYS A 80 -5.12 1.78 -1.01
N VAL A 81 -5.63 0.55 -0.92
CA VAL A 81 -5.19 -0.57 -1.75
C VAL A 81 -5.98 -0.55 -3.07
N VAL A 82 -5.27 -0.61 -4.19
CA VAL A 82 -5.83 -0.64 -5.54
C VAL A 82 -5.52 -1.99 -6.18
N MET A 83 -6.55 -2.72 -6.59
CA MET A 83 -6.41 -4.02 -7.27
C MET A 83 -7.15 -3.98 -8.60
N PRO A 84 -6.46 -3.72 -9.73
CA PRO A 84 -7.03 -3.89 -11.05
C PRO A 84 -7.28 -5.38 -11.29
N VAL A 85 -8.53 -5.76 -11.57
CA VAL A 85 -8.93 -7.16 -11.75
C VAL A 85 -8.16 -7.79 -12.92
N GLU A 86 -7.87 -7.01 -13.95
CA GLU A 86 -7.14 -7.43 -15.15
C GLU A 86 -5.67 -7.78 -14.86
N LYS A 87 -5.10 -7.23 -13.79
CA LYS A 87 -3.71 -7.47 -13.36
C LYS A 87 -3.60 -8.51 -12.25
N MET A 88 -4.72 -9.06 -11.80
CA MET A 88 -4.72 -10.12 -10.82
C MET A 88 -4.07 -11.37 -11.40
N SER A 89 -3.13 -11.97 -10.66
CA SER A 89 -2.49 -13.21 -11.10
C SER A 89 -3.51 -14.31 -11.40
N GLU A 90 -3.29 -15.09 -12.46
CA GLU A 90 -4.21 -16.13 -12.96
C GLU A 90 -4.68 -17.11 -11.87
N ARG A 91 -3.77 -17.46 -10.94
CA ARG A 91 -4.05 -18.33 -9.79
C ARG A 91 -5.17 -17.78 -8.87
N TYR A 92 -5.35 -16.46 -8.84
CA TYR A 92 -6.35 -15.78 -8.02
C TYR A 92 -7.50 -15.22 -8.86
N ALA A 93 -7.30 -15.03 -10.17
CA ALA A 93 -8.32 -14.63 -11.12
C ALA A 93 -9.64 -15.39 -10.93
N ALA A 94 -9.58 -16.73 -10.91
CA ALA A 94 -10.75 -17.59 -10.77
C ALA A 94 -11.52 -17.47 -9.44
N ARG A 95 -10.91 -16.91 -8.38
CA ARG A 95 -11.57 -16.72 -7.07
C ARG A 95 -12.34 -15.41 -6.97
N PHE A 96 -11.94 -14.40 -7.73
CA PHE A 96 -12.54 -13.06 -7.69
C PHE A 96 -13.12 -12.63 -9.03
N SER A 97 -13.03 -13.45 -10.07
CA SER A 97 -13.82 -13.28 -11.29
C SER A 97 -15.29 -13.46 -10.91
N VAL A 98 -15.98 -12.35 -10.72
CA VAL A 98 -17.43 -12.34 -10.89
C VAL A 98 -17.65 -12.78 -12.33
N ALA A 99 -18.36 -13.89 -12.53
CA ALA A 99 -18.78 -14.30 -13.85
C ALA A 99 -19.42 -13.08 -14.54
N ALA A 100 -18.76 -12.60 -15.59
CA ALA A 100 -19.32 -11.57 -16.47
C ALA A 100 -20.47 -12.17 -17.27
#